data_AF-C7J5K1-F1
#
_entry.id   AF-C7J5K1-F1
#
_cell.length_a   1.000
_cell.length_b   1.000
_cell.length_c   1.000
_cell.angle_alpha   90.00
_cell.angle_beta   90.00
_cell.angle_gamma   90.00
#
_symmetry.space_group_name_H-M   'P 1'
#
loop_
_entity.id
_entity.type
_entity.pdbx_description
1 polymer ?
#
loop_
_entity_poly.entity_id
_entity_poly.type
_entity_poly.pdbx_seq_one_letter_code
_entity_poly.pdbx_strand_id
1 'polypeptide(L)' 'VPQLFCPRILIDVSKIDMSAIVLGFEISMPVMIAPSAMQKMAHPDGEYATAMAASAGGTIMTVILGYFKC' A
#
# COMPACT_ATOMS: atom_id res chain seq x y z
N VAL A 1 -3.76 12.13 29.65
CA VAL A 1 -3.93 12.32 28.19
C VAL A 1 -3.11 11.23 27.52
N PRO A 2 -3.69 10.29 26.75
CA PRO A 2 -2.88 9.34 26.00
C PRO A 2 -2.09 10.16 24.97
N GLN A 3 -0.76 10.08 25.00
CA GLN A 3 0.06 10.79 24.02
C GLN A 3 -0.18 10.18 22.64
N LEU A 4 -0.66 11.01 21.71
CA LEU A 4 -1.02 10.66 20.33
C LEU A 4 0.17 10.06 19.56
N PHE A 5 1.38 10.58 19.82
CA PHE A 5 2.64 10.04 19.34
C PHE A 5 3.71 10.29 20.41
N CYS A 6 4.43 9.25 20.83
CA CYS A 6 5.50 9.34 21.82
C CYS A 6 6.86 9.32 21.13
N PRO A 7 7.47 10.49 20.84
CA PRO A 7 8.80 10.52 20.27
C PRO A 7 9.78 9.84 21.22
N ARG A 8 10.55 8.88 20.70
CA ARG A 8 11.69 8.32 21.42
C ARG A 8 12.94 9.10 21.01
N ILE A 9 13.58 9.74 21.99
CA ILE A 9 14.80 10.52 21.78
C ILE A 9 16.03 9.61 21.86
N LEU A 10 17.10 9.98 21.14
CA LEU A 10 18.39 9.26 21.12
C LEU A 10 18.31 7.80 20.64
N ILE A 11 17.32 7.44 19.83
CA ILE A 11 17.27 6.15 19.13
C ILE A 11 17.99 6.30 17.79
N ASP A 12 18.93 5.40 17.50
CA ASP A 12 19.54 5.32 16.16
C ASP A 12 18.50 4.80 15.16
N VAL A 13 18.17 5.66 14.20
CA VAL A 13 17.22 5.40 13.11
C VAL A 13 17.91 5.54 11.75
N SER A 14 19.24 5.40 11.70
CA SER A 14 20.03 5.51 10.47
C SER A 14 19.68 4.45 9.43
N LYS A 15 19.10 3.32 9.84
CA LYS A 15 18.58 2.26 8.98
C LYS A 15 17.17 1.88 9.41
N ILE A 16 16.20 2.05 8.52
CA ILE A 16 14.81 1.68 8.73
C ILE A 16 14.43 0.71 7.63
N ASP A 17 14.03 -0.49 8.04
CA ASP A 17 13.42 -1.48 7.15
C ASP A 17 11.90 -1.31 7.23
N MET A 18 11.28 -1.04 6.08
CA MET A 18 9.83 -0.92 5.96
C MET A 18 9.19 -2.21 5.44
N SER A 19 9.97 -3.22 5.08
CA SER A 19 9.42 -4.47 4.57
C SER A 19 8.51 -5.14 5.60
N ALA A 20 7.51 -5.86 5.11
CA ALA A 20 6.57 -6.59 5.93
C ALA A 20 6.14 -7.89 5.23
N ILE A 21 5.67 -8.86 6.00
CA ILE A 21 5.08 -10.09 5.46
C ILE A 21 3.58 -10.05 5.73
N VAL A 22 2.78 -10.12 4.66
CA VAL A 22 1.32 -10.15 4.72
C VAL A 22 0.83 -11.41 4.02
N LEU A 23 0.15 -12.28 4.76
CA LEU A 23 -0.38 -13.56 4.24
C LEU A 23 0.68 -14.44 3.55
N GLY A 24 1.93 -14.36 3.99
CA GLY A 24 3.06 -15.10 3.41
C GLY A 24 3.75 -14.41 2.23
N PHE A 25 3.27 -13.25 1.79
CA PHE A 25 3.90 -12.43 0.75
C PHE A 25 4.73 -11.32 1.38
N GLU A 26 5.95 -11.16 0.89
CA GLU A 26 6.80 -10.04 1.26
C GLU A 26 6.39 -8.78 0.48
N ILE A 27 6.22 -7.68 1.19
CA ILE A 27 5.93 -6.35 0.64
C ILE A 27 6.99 -5.36 1.08
N SER A 28 7.26 -4.35 0.26
CA SER A 28 8.34 -3.37 0.45
C SER A 28 8.08 -2.36 1.58
N MET A 29 6.81 -2.18 1.96
CA MET A 29 6.35 -1.21 2.95
C MET A 29 5.07 -1.72 3.62
N PRO A 30 4.74 -1.32 4.86
CA PRO A 30 3.54 -1.80 5.57
C PRO A 30 2.29 -1.02 5.13
N VAL A 31 2.15 -0.79 3.83
CA VAL A 31 1.07 0.00 3.20
C VAL A 31 0.60 -0.74 1.97
N MET A 32 -0.71 -0.95 1.87
CA MET A 32 -1.37 -1.67 0.78
C MET A 32 -2.50 -0.84 0.19
N ILE A 33 -2.91 -1.15 -1.05
CA ILE A 33 -3.98 -0.42 -1.73
C ILE A 33 -5.33 -1.02 -1.32
N ALA A 34 -6.15 -0.17 -0.68
CA ALA A 34 -7.49 -0.51 -0.26
C ALA A 34 -8.43 -0.72 -1.48
N PRO A 35 -9.42 -1.63 -1.37
CA PRO A 35 -10.35 -1.90 -2.45
C PRO A 35 -11.18 -0.66 -2.75
N SER A 36 -11.01 -0.11 -3.95
CA SER A 36 -11.68 1.10 -4.43
C SER A 36 -12.21 0.87 -5.84
N ALA A 37 -13.48 1.17 -6.08
CA ALA A 37 -14.14 1.04 -7.38
C ALA A 37 -14.06 2.33 -8.21
N MET A 38 -14.38 2.22 -9.50
CA MET A 38 -14.52 3.35 -10.43
C MET A 38 -13.24 4.17 -10.60
N GLN A 39 -12.08 3.51 -10.63
CA GLN A 39 -10.80 4.22 -10.75
C GLN A 39 -10.64 4.91 -12.11
N LYS A 40 -11.44 4.52 -13.10
CA LYS A 40 -11.58 5.23 -14.38
C LYS A 40 -12.06 6.67 -14.27
N MET A 41 -12.64 7.06 -13.13
CA MET A 41 -12.96 8.46 -12.84
C MET A 41 -11.72 9.32 -12.58
N ALA A 42 -10.61 8.70 -12.14
CA ALA A 42 -9.36 9.39 -11.86
C ALA A 42 -8.35 9.26 -13.02
N HIS A 43 -8.30 8.12 -13.70
CA HIS A 43 -7.37 7.87 -14.80
C HIS A 43 -7.99 6.89 -15.81
N PRO A 44 -7.86 7.07 -17.14
CA PRO A 44 -8.50 6.22 -18.15
C PRO A 44 -8.19 4.71 -18.00
N ASP A 45 -6.97 4.36 -17.58
CA ASP A 45 -6.57 2.97 -17.35
C ASP A 45 -7.20 2.35 -16.09
N GLY A 46 -7.73 3.18 -15.18
CA GLY A 46 -8.41 2.77 -13.95
C GLY A 46 -7.61 1.77 -13.11
N GLU A 47 -8.29 0.69 -12.74
CA GLU A 47 -7.77 -0.35 -11.85
C GLU A 47 -6.53 -1.06 -12.40
N TYR A 48 -6.36 -1.10 -13.74
CA TYR A 48 -5.17 -1.66 -14.37
C TYR A 48 -3.92 -0.87 -14.01
N ALA A 49 -3.98 0.46 -14.10
CA ALA A 49 -2.84 1.32 -13.73
C ALA A 49 -2.50 1.20 -12.24
N THR A 50 -3.51 1.07 -11.36
CA THR A 50 -3.28 0.86 -9.93
C THR A 50 -2.69 -0.52 -9.62
N ALA A 51 -3.08 -1.57 -10.34
CA ALA A 51 -2.45 -2.88 -10.22
C ALA A 51 -0.98 -2.85 -10.67
N MET A 52 -0.69 -2.16 -11.77
CA MET A 52 0.69 -1.94 -12.23
C MET A 52 1.51 -1.14 -11.22
N ALA A 53 0.92 -0.10 -10.63
CA ALA A 53 1.56 0.71 -9.59
C ALA A 53 1.82 -0.10 -8.30
N ALA A 54 0.88 -0.96 -7.89
CA ALA A 54 1.06 -1.87 -6.75
C ALA A 54 2.25 -2.81 -6.98
N SER A 55 2.31 -3.42 -8.17
CA SER A 55 3.42 -4.29 -8.58
C SER A 55 4.76 -3.54 -8.59
N ALA A 56 4.82 -2.36 -9.22
CA ALA A 56 6.03 -1.54 -9.26
C ALA A 56 6.47 -1.05 -7.87
N GLY A 57 5.51 -0.77 -6.98
CA GLY A 57 5.77 -0.39 -5.59
C GLY A 57 6.17 -1.57 -4.70
N GLY A 58 6.03 -2.81 -5.16
CA GLY A 58 6.29 -4.00 -4.34
C GLY A 58 5.27 -4.16 -3.21
N THR A 59 4.00 -3.81 -3.45
CA THR A 59 2.92 -3.97 -2.47
C THR A 59 1.69 -4.63 -3.09
N ILE A 60 0.72 -4.95 -2.24
CA ILE A 60 -0.49 -5.67 -2.59
C ILE A 60 -1.63 -4.67 -2.88
N MET A 61 -2.34 -4.91 -3.98
CA MET A 61 -3.63 -4.29 -4.25
C MET A 61 -4.76 -5.25 -3.90
N THR A 62 -5.74 -4.77 -3.14
CA THR A 62 -6.99 -5.50 -2.93
C THR A 62 -7.98 -5.12 -4.02
N VAL A 63 -8.47 -6.11 -4.77
CA VAL A 63 -9.44 -5.91 -5.85
C VAL A 63 -10.87 -5.83 -5.31
N ILE A 64 -11.67 -4.96 -5.92
CA ILE A 64 -13.13 -4.93 -5.71
C ILE A 64 -13.80 -5.81 -6.78
N LEU A 65 -14.86 -6.52 -6.40
CA LEU A 65 -15.61 -7.34 -7.36
C LEU A 65 -16.29 -6.46 -8.42
N GLY A 66 -16.17 -6.83 -9.69
CA GLY A 66 -16.99 -6.30 -10.79
C GLY A 66 -16.46 -5.06 -11.52
N TYR A 67 -15.43 -4.37 -11.00
CA TYR A 67 -14.84 -3.19 -11.65
C TYR A 67 -13.47 -3.42 -12.27
N PHE A 68 -12.81 -4.54 -11.95
CA PHE A 68 -11.54 -4.90 -12.58
C PHE A 68 -11.79 -5.38 -14.02
N LYS A 69 -11.71 -4.46 -14.97
CA LYS A 69 -11.77 -4.75 -16.40
C LYS A 69 -10.44 -4.32 -17.03
N CYS A 70 -9.53 -5.29 -17.15
CA CYS A 70 -8.42 -5.22 -18.10
C CYS A 70 -8.96 -5.11 -19.52
#